data_AF-A0A2N0FT11-F1
#
_entry.id   AF-A0A2N0FT11-F1
#
_cell.length_a   1.000
_cell.length_b   1.000
_cell.length_c   1.000
_cell.angle_alpha   90.00
_cell.angle_beta   90.00
_cell.angle_gamma   90.00
#
_symmetry.space_group_name_H-M   'P 1'
#
loop_
_entity.id
_entity.type
_entity.pdbx_description
1 polymer ?
#
loop_
_entity_poly.entity_id
_entity_poly.type
_entity_poly.pdbx_seq_one_letter_code
_entity_poly.pdbx_strand_id
1 'polypeptide(L)'
;MKPNNSKERRLSFLKFLAMFIVTVSAILAAVYFNFKVPMVENELLRKEISLFEGEKNFQRNFYGEMKDLKGLIDSMDIEGQNISFQNSLINDKIVNLQKRIPVKDSTYMYDMHIDVTELYAELQLVKGKLLKLKGAESTIEEYKTALDQCSQDLEQKGRDLFIARSSR
;
A
#
# COMPACT_ATOMS: atom_id res chain seq x y z
N MET A 1 -67.88 -44.87 46.12
CA MET A 1 -68.36 -44.66 44.73
C MET A 1 -67.16 -44.42 43.82
N LYS A 2 -66.89 -45.28 42.83
CA LYS A 2 -65.87 -44.99 41.81
C LYS A 2 -66.44 -43.91 40.88
N PRO A 3 -65.77 -42.77 40.66
CA PRO A 3 -66.29 -41.73 39.79
C PRO A 3 -66.39 -42.25 38.35
N ASN A 4 -67.60 -42.18 37.79
CA ASN A 4 -67.94 -42.71 36.46
C ASN A 4 -67.19 -42.00 35.31
N ASN A 5 -66.52 -40.88 35.61
CA ASN A 5 -65.82 -40.06 34.62
C ASN A 5 -64.27 -40.10 34.73
N SER A 6 -63.69 -41.22 35.17
CA SER A 6 -62.23 -41.36 35.32
C SER A 6 -61.47 -41.34 33.99
N LYS A 7 -62.09 -41.80 32.89
CA LYS A 7 -61.48 -41.86 31.55
C LYS A 7 -61.36 -40.46 30.92
N GLU A 8 -62.41 -39.65 30.95
CA GLU A 8 -62.34 -38.29 30.37
C GLU A 8 -61.41 -37.40 31.20
N ARG A 9 -61.38 -37.56 32.53
CA ARG A 9 -60.41 -36.84 33.39
C ARG A 9 -58.96 -37.15 33.01
N ARG A 10 -58.64 -38.42 32.73
CA ARG A 10 -57.28 -38.82 32.32
C ARG A 10 -56.93 -38.28 30.93
N LEU A 11 -57.89 -38.27 30.00
CA LEU A 11 -57.68 -37.72 28.66
C LEU A 11 -57.49 -36.21 28.68
N SER A 12 -58.31 -35.48 29.45
CA SER A 12 -58.18 -34.03 29.63
C SER A 12 -56.87 -33.66 30.33
N PHE A 13 -56.44 -34.44 31.33
CA PHE A 13 -55.14 -34.27 31.97
C PHE A 13 -53.98 -34.51 30.99
N LEU A 14 -54.06 -35.55 30.14
CA LEU A 14 -53.01 -35.83 29.16
C LEU A 14 -52.91 -34.73 28.10
N LYS A 15 -54.06 -34.21 27.63
CA LYS A 15 -54.11 -33.05 26.71
C LYS A 15 -53.51 -31.79 27.36
N PHE A 16 -53.85 -31.54 28.62
CA PHE A 16 -53.27 -30.42 29.39
C PHE A 16 -51.77 -30.59 29.55
N LEU A 17 -51.29 -31.78 29.93
CA LEU A 17 -49.87 -32.07 30.10
C LEU A 17 -49.11 -31.94 28.78
N ALA A 18 -49.67 -32.42 27.67
CA ALA A 18 -49.07 -32.25 26.35
C ALA A 18 -48.96 -30.75 25.98
N MET A 19 -50.02 -29.96 26.19
CA MET A 19 -50.01 -28.53 25.90
C MET A 19 -49.05 -27.76 26.83
N PHE A 20 -48.94 -28.18 28.09
CA PHE A 20 -47.97 -27.64 29.04
C PHE A 20 -46.53 -27.92 28.61
N ILE A 21 -46.22 -29.13 28.17
CA ILE A 21 -44.87 -29.47 27.67
C ILE A 21 -44.53 -28.65 26.43
N VAL A 22 -45.48 -28.49 25.50
CA VAL A 22 -45.28 -27.69 24.28
C VAL A 22 -45.01 -26.22 24.62
N THR A 23 -45.82 -25.62 25.51
CA THR A 23 -45.65 -24.22 25.89
C THR A 23 -44.34 -23.98 26.66
N VAL A 24 -43.99 -24.85 27.61
CA VAL A 24 -42.70 -24.77 28.33
C VAL A 24 -41.52 -24.92 27.37
N SER A 25 -41.58 -25.88 26.44
CA SER A 25 -40.51 -26.08 25.45
C SER A 25 -40.37 -24.88 24.52
N ALA A 26 -41.48 -24.28 24.09
CA ALA A 26 -41.46 -23.07 23.27
C ALA A 26 -40.84 -21.88 24.02
N ILE A 27 -41.16 -21.71 25.31
CA ILE A 27 -40.56 -20.66 26.16
C ILE A 27 -39.06 -20.90 26.31
N LEU A 28 -38.64 -22.13 26.63
CA LEU A 28 -37.22 -22.47 26.75
C LEU A 28 -36.45 -22.27 25.45
N ALA A 29 -37.04 -22.64 24.31
CA ALA A 29 -36.46 -22.39 22.99
C ALA A 29 -36.33 -20.88 22.73
N ALA A 30 -37.37 -20.09 23.00
CA ALA A 30 -37.33 -18.64 22.83
C ALA A 30 -36.24 -17.99 23.69
N VAL A 31 -36.13 -18.38 24.96
CA VAL A 31 -35.07 -17.91 25.86
C VAL A 31 -33.69 -18.33 25.33
N TYR A 32 -33.53 -19.60 24.92
CA TYR A 32 -32.27 -20.10 24.38
C TYR A 32 -31.82 -19.32 23.13
N PHE A 33 -32.71 -19.10 22.16
CA PHE A 33 -32.38 -18.34 20.95
C PHE A 33 -32.10 -16.87 21.27
N ASN A 34 -32.82 -16.27 22.22
CA ASN A 34 -32.59 -14.88 22.64
C ASN A 34 -31.18 -14.68 23.22
N PHE A 35 -30.59 -15.69 23.87
CA PHE A 35 -29.20 -15.58 24.38
C PHE A 35 -28.15 -16.09 23.39
N LYS A 36 -28.43 -17.16 22.66
CA LYS A 36 -27.44 -17.80 21.78
C LYS A 36 -27.16 -16.96 20.54
N VAL A 37 -28.17 -16.33 19.94
CA VAL A 37 -28.02 -15.52 18.73
C VAL A 37 -27.11 -14.30 19.00
N PRO A 38 -27.35 -13.46 20.02
CA PRO A 38 -26.47 -12.33 20.31
C PRO A 38 -25.04 -12.74 20.68
N MET A 39 -24.84 -13.91 21.31
CA MET A 39 -23.51 -14.40 21.62
C MET A 39 -22.71 -14.71 20.35
N VAL A 40 -23.33 -15.42 19.40
CA VAL A 40 -22.68 -15.78 18.12
C VAL A 40 -22.46 -14.53 17.27
N GLU A 41 -23.43 -13.63 17.19
CA GLU A 41 -23.29 -12.36 16.47
C GLU A 41 -22.13 -11.53 17.04
N ASN A 42 -22.05 -11.38 18.37
CA ASN A 42 -20.95 -10.66 19.00
C ASN A 42 -19.59 -11.31 18.73
N GLU A 43 -19.51 -12.63 18.71
CA GLU A 43 -18.27 -13.35 18.38
C GLU A 43 -17.85 -13.10 16.92
N LEU A 44 -18.79 -13.17 15.98
CA LEU A 44 -18.55 -12.88 14.58
C LEU A 44 -18.13 -11.42 14.36
N LEU A 45 -18.83 -10.47 14.98
CA LEU A 45 -18.50 -9.04 14.90
C LEU A 45 -17.11 -8.75 15.47
N ARG A 46 -16.74 -9.36 16.61
CA ARG A 46 -15.39 -9.20 17.18
C ARG A 46 -14.33 -9.75 16.24
N LYS A 47 -14.59 -10.89 15.60
CA LYS A 47 -13.68 -11.47 14.61
C LYS A 47 -13.50 -10.53 13.42
N GLU A 48 -14.58 -9.99 12.89
CA GLU A 48 -14.55 -9.06 11.77
C GLU A 48 -13.81 -7.76 12.12
N ILE A 49 -14.06 -7.20 13.32
CA ILE A 49 -13.32 -6.04 13.84
C ILE A 49 -11.82 -6.34 13.90
N SER A 50 -11.43 -7.51 14.41
CA SER A 50 -10.00 -7.86 14.52
C SER A 50 -9.30 -7.97 13.16
N LEU A 51 -10.00 -8.50 12.14
CA LEU A 51 -9.49 -8.56 10.77
C LEU A 51 -9.34 -7.15 10.18
N PHE A 52 -10.37 -6.32 10.35
CA PHE A 52 -10.38 -4.94 9.89
C PHE A 52 -9.29 -4.09 10.56
N GLU A 53 -9.08 -4.25 11.87
CA GLU A 53 -7.99 -3.58 12.59
C GLU A 53 -6.61 -4.02 12.07
N GLY A 54 -6.45 -5.31 11.77
CA GLY A 54 -5.26 -5.85 11.13
C GLY A 54 -4.99 -5.22 9.77
N GLU A 55 -6.00 -5.16 8.92
CA GLU A 55 -5.91 -4.55 7.59
C GLU A 55 -5.59 -3.04 7.69
N LYS A 56 -6.29 -2.32 8.56
CA LYS A 56 -6.05 -0.88 8.79
C LYS A 56 -4.63 -0.61 9.28
N ASN A 57 -4.11 -1.47 10.16
CA ASN A 57 -2.74 -1.34 10.65
C ASN A 57 -1.72 -1.61 9.53
N PHE A 58 -1.96 -2.64 8.70
CA PHE A 58 -1.16 -2.90 7.52
C PHE A 58 -1.15 -1.69 6.57
N GLN A 59 -2.32 -1.16 6.20
CA GLN A 59 -2.44 -0.01 5.31
C GLN A 59 -1.72 1.23 5.86
N ARG A 60 -1.82 1.49 7.17
CA ARG A 60 -1.09 2.59 7.83
C ARG A 60 0.42 2.43 7.70
N ASN A 61 0.93 1.23 7.98
CA ASN A 61 2.37 0.95 7.92
C ASN A 61 2.89 0.99 6.48
N PHE A 62 2.13 0.41 5.54
CA PHE A 62 2.42 0.47 4.12
C PHE A 62 2.50 1.92 3.63
N TYR A 63 1.55 2.77 4.02
CA TYR A 63 1.58 4.20 3.71
C TYR A 63 2.78 4.94 4.30
N GLY A 64 3.17 4.62 5.54
CA GLY A 64 4.38 5.17 6.16
C GLY A 64 5.64 4.88 5.35
N GLU A 65 5.85 3.60 4.98
CA GLU A 65 7.00 3.17 4.19
C GLU A 65 7.01 3.82 2.79
N MET A 66 5.84 3.96 2.16
CA MET A 66 5.72 4.69 0.88
C MET A 66 6.12 6.16 1.01
N LYS A 67 5.71 6.83 2.09
CA LYS A 67 6.07 8.24 2.33
C LYS A 67 7.58 8.39 2.50
N ASP A 68 8.22 7.47 3.21
CA ASP A 68 9.68 7.45 3.37
C ASP A 68 10.38 7.19 2.04
N LEU A 69 9.88 6.23 1.26
CA LEU A 69 10.41 5.89 -0.07
C LEU A 69 10.33 7.09 -1.02
N LYS A 70 9.19 7.81 -1.02
CA LYS A 70 9.03 9.06 -1.76
C LYS A 70 10.08 10.09 -1.34
N GLY A 71 10.29 10.27 -0.03
CA GLY A 71 11.30 11.20 0.49
C GLY A 71 12.71 10.88 0.01
N LEU A 72 13.06 9.59 -0.05
CA LEU A 72 14.37 9.16 -0.58
C LEU A 72 14.51 9.46 -2.08
N ILE A 73 13.50 9.14 -2.89
CA ILE A 73 13.50 9.43 -4.34
C ILE A 73 13.58 10.94 -4.59
N ASP A 74 12.82 11.74 -3.82
CA ASP A 74 12.87 13.19 -3.90
C ASP A 74 14.27 13.73 -3.56
N SER A 75 14.98 13.11 -2.61
CA SER A 75 16.32 13.54 -2.19
C SER A 75 17.46 13.17 -3.15
N MET A 76 17.18 12.42 -4.23
CA MET A 76 18.21 11.98 -5.19
C MET A 76 18.89 13.13 -5.96
N ASP A 77 18.29 14.31 -6.01
CA ASP A 77 18.82 15.48 -6.71
C ASP A 77 19.67 16.42 -5.85
N ILE A 78 19.87 16.08 -4.56
CA ILE A 78 20.70 16.86 -3.64
C ILE A 78 22.18 16.67 -4.00
N GLU A 79 22.87 17.78 -4.29
CA GLU A 79 24.29 17.80 -4.62
C GLU A 79 25.16 17.27 -3.46
N GLY A 80 26.20 16.50 -3.80
CA GLY A 80 27.12 15.91 -2.82
C GLY A 80 26.70 14.53 -2.27
N GLN A 81 25.52 14.02 -2.63
CA GLN A 81 25.11 12.66 -2.24
C GLN A 81 25.62 11.59 -3.21
N ASN A 82 25.95 10.41 -2.66
CA ASN A 82 26.30 9.25 -3.48
C ASN A 82 25.03 8.63 -4.09
N ILE A 83 24.78 8.93 -5.36
CA ILE A 83 23.64 8.42 -6.14
C ILE A 83 23.59 6.89 -6.14
N SER A 84 24.74 6.21 -6.17
CA SER A 84 24.78 4.73 -6.15
C SER A 84 24.29 4.17 -4.81
N PHE A 85 24.71 4.80 -3.70
CA PHE A 85 24.25 4.40 -2.37
C PHE A 85 22.75 4.65 -2.20
N GLN A 86 22.26 5.83 -2.61
CA GLN A 86 20.83 6.14 -2.58
C GLN A 86 20.00 5.15 -3.40
N ASN A 87 20.47 4.79 -4.60
CA ASN A 87 19.80 3.78 -5.41
C ASN A 87 19.72 2.41 -4.75
N SER A 88 20.78 1.98 -4.05
CA SER A 88 20.76 0.71 -3.30
C SER A 88 19.73 0.77 -2.17
N LEU A 89 19.73 1.86 -1.41
CA LEU A 89 18.81 2.06 -0.29
C LEU A 89 17.34 2.08 -0.72
N ILE A 90 17.04 2.79 -1.81
CA ILE A 90 15.70 2.87 -2.41
C ILE A 90 15.27 1.47 -2.88
N ASN A 91 16.15 0.75 -3.59
CA ASN A 91 15.86 -0.60 -4.08
C ASN A 91 15.58 -1.58 -2.93
N ASP A 92 16.38 -1.53 -1.87
CA ASP A 92 16.16 -2.37 -0.68
C ASP A 92 14.80 -2.08 -0.02
N LYS A 93 14.42 -0.80 0.07
CA LYS A 93 13.09 -0.41 0.58
C LYS A 93 11.95 -0.89 -0.31
N ILE A 94 12.08 -0.81 -1.64
CA ILE A 94 11.09 -1.33 -2.60
C ILE A 94 10.91 -2.84 -2.41
N VAL A 95 12.02 -3.60 -2.38
CA VAL A 95 11.98 -5.06 -2.19
C VAL A 95 11.35 -5.41 -0.85
N ASN A 96 11.66 -4.67 0.21
CA ASN A 96 11.06 -4.88 1.52
C ASN A 96 9.55 -4.55 1.53
N LEU A 97 9.13 -3.53 0.79
CA LEU A 97 7.71 -3.19 0.64
C LEU A 97 6.96 -4.31 -0.07
N GLN A 98 7.49 -4.82 -1.18
CA GLN A 98 6.92 -5.96 -1.92
C GLN A 98 6.76 -7.21 -1.06
N LYS A 99 7.79 -7.56 -0.27
CA LYS A 99 7.76 -8.72 0.63
C LYS A 99 6.71 -8.65 1.72
N ARG A 100 6.29 -7.44 2.12
CA ARG A 100 5.30 -7.23 3.17
C ARG A 100 3.87 -7.29 2.66
N ILE A 101 3.65 -7.18 1.34
CA ILE A 101 2.33 -7.30 0.75
C ILE A 101 1.80 -8.70 1.07
N PRO A 102 0.60 -8.83 1.67
CA PRO A 102 0.00 -10.11 1.96
C PRO A 102 -0.11 -10.98 0.72
N VAL A 103 -0.18 -12.30 0.89
CA VAL A 103 -0.36 -13.24 -0.23
C VAL A 103 -1.61 -12.88 -1.02
N LYS A 104 -1.57 -13.03 -2.35
CA LYS A 104 -2.67 -12.70 -3.25
C LYS A 104 -4.00 -13.27 -2.75
N ASP A 105 -4.90 -12.38 -2.39
CA ASP A 105 -6.27 -12.71 -2.04
C ASP A 105 -7.19 -12.47 -3.26
N SER A 106 -8.48 -12.75 -3.12
CA SER A 106 -9.47 -12.46 -4.16
C SER A 106 -9.79 -10.97 -4.31
N THR A 107 -9.08 -10.09 -3.59
CA THR A 107 -9.39 -8.67 -3.48
C THR A 107 -8.47 -7.86 -4.39
N TYR A 108 -8.98 -6.74 -4.90
CA TYR A 108 -8.20 -5.78 -5.71
C TYR A 108 -7.05 -5.10 -4.94
N MET A 109 -7.02 -5.23 -3.61
CA MET A 109 -6.01 -4.58 -2.76
C MET A 109 -4.61 -5.12 -2.99
N TYR A 110 -4.48 -6.43 -3.21
CA TYR A 110 -3.18 -7.03 -3.51
C TYR A 110 -2.57 -6.41 -4.77
N ASP A 111 -3.32 -6.42 -5.88
CA ASP A 111 -2.85 -5.89 -7.16
C ASP A 111 -2.57 -4.38 -7.03
N MET A 112 -3.42 -3.62 -6.32
CA MET A 112 -3.18 -2.20 -6.04
C MET A 112 -1.86 -1.94 -5.31
N HIS A 113 -1.54 -2.72 -4.27
CA HIS A 113 -0.28 -2.55 -3.53
C HIS A 113 0.95 -2.89 -4.38
N ILE A 114 0.83 -3.88 -5.27
CA ILE A 114 1.88 -4.23 -6.23
C ILE A 114 2.08 -3.09 -7.23
N ASP A 115 1.01 -2.63 -7.88
CA ASP A 115 1.06 -1.56 -8.89
C ASP A 115 1.68 -0.27 -8.32
N VAL A 116 1.31 0.10 -7.10
CA VAL A 116 1.89 1.28 -6.44
C VAL A 116 3.37 1.08 -6.13
N THR A 117 3.78 -0.14 -5.76
CA THR A 117 5.20 -0.43 -5.49
C THR A 117 6.02 -0.40 -6.78
N GLU A 118 5.47 -0.93 -7.88
CA GLU A 118 6.07 -0.86 -9.21
C GLU A 118 6.22 0.60 -9.69
N LEU A 119 5.20 1.44 -9.47
CA LEU A 119 5.27 2.87 -9.78
C LEU A 119 6.46 3.56 -9.09
N TYR A 120 6.76 3.21 -7.83
CA TYR A 120 7.94 3.78 -7.15
C TYR A 120 9.26 3.30 -7.77
N ALA A 121 9.35 2.06 -8.24
CA ALA A 121 10.51 1.57 -8.96
C ALA A 121 10.69 2.31 -10.30
N GLU A 122 9.61 2.54 -11.03
CA GLU A 122 9.62 3.34 -12.26
C GLU A 122 10.05 4.79 -11.98
N LEU A 123 9.51 5.42 -10.93
CA LEU A 123 9.89 6.77 -10.52
C LEU A 123 11.38 6.88 -10.19
N GLN A 124 11.95 5.91 -9.47
CA GLN A 124 13.38 5.84 -9.20
C GLN A 124 14.18 5.81 -10.52
N LEU A 125 13.80 4.95 -11.45
CA LEU A 125 14.47 4.81 -12.75
C LEU A 125 14.39 6.11 -13.57
N VAL A 126 13.22 6.73 -13.62
CA VAL A 126 13.00 7.99 -14.36
C VAL A 126 13.79 9.14 -13.73
N LYS A 127 13.76 9.30 -12.41
CA LYS A 127 14.55 10.31 -11.69
C LYS A 127 16.05 10.11 -11.93
N GLY A 128 16.53 8.86 -11.91
CA GLY A 128 17.92 8.54 -12.23
C GLY A 128 18.32 8.91 -13.66
N LYS A 129 17.44 8.69 -14.65
CA LYS A 129 17.66 9.13 -16.04
C LYS A 129 17.69 10.66 -16.15
N LEU A 130 16.79 11.34 -15.46
CA LEU A 130 16.71 12.81 -15.46
C LEU A 130 17.99 13.45 -14.92
N LEU A 131 18.57 12.90 -13.85
CA LEU A 131 19.85 13.38 -13.30
C LEU A 131 21.01 13.21 -14.29
N LYS A 132 21.06 12.08 -15.00
CA LYS A 132 22.08 11.85 -16.04
C LYS A 132 21.95 12.85 -17.19
N LEU A 133 20.71 13.15 -17.62
CA LEU A 133 20.44 14.13 -18.67
C LEU A 133 20.84 15.54 -18.25
N LYS A 134 20.50 15.95 -17.03
CA LYS A 134 20.90 17.26 -16.47
C LYS A 134 22.43 17.43 -16.46
N GLY A 135 23.16 16.38 -16.08
CA GLY A 135 24.62 16.38 -16.15
C GLY A 135 25.15 16.55 -17.58
N ALA A 136 24.58 15.82 -18.54
CA ALA A 136 24.96 15.93 -19.94
C ALA A 136 24.70 17.32 -20.54
N GLU A 137 23.58 17.96 -20.16
CA GLU A 137 23.26 19.32 -20.58
C GLU A 137 24.31 20.34 -20.09
N SER A 138 24.74 20.24 -18.82
CA SER A 138 25.82 21.08 -18.28
C SER A 138 27.12 20.91 -19.07
N THR A 139 27.50 19.66 -19.36
CA THR A 139 28.71 19.37 -20.14
C THR A 139 28.62 19.91 -21.57
N ILE A 140 27.44 19.87 -22.20
CA ILE A 140 27.23 20.44 -23.53
C ILE A 140 27.41 21.96 -23.52
N GLU A 141 26.88 22.66 -22.52
CA GLU A 141 27.04 24.12 -22.38
C GLU A 141 28.51 24.51 -22.11
N GLU A 142 29.23 23.74 -21.31
CA GLU A 142 30.67 23.92 -21.12
C GLU A 142 31.44 23.77 -22.44
N TYR A 143 31.15 22.72 -23.23
CA TYR A 143 31.81 22.51 -24.51
C TYR A 143 31.46 23.57 -25.55
N LYS A 144 30.22 24.05 -25.61
CA LYS A 144 29.85 25.18 -26.47
C LYS A 144 30.65 26.43 -26.13
N THR A 145 30.75 26.75 -24.85
CA THR A 145 31.50 27.91 -24.37
C THR A 145 32.99 27.80 -24.74
N ALA A 146 33.58 26.61 -24.54
CA ALA A 146 34.98 26.37 -24.90
C ALA A 146 35.22 26.43 -26.41
N LEU A 147 34.25 25.97 -27.22
CA LEU A 147 34.32 26.04 -28.69
C LEU A 147 34.23 27.48 -29.20
N ASP A 148 33.35 28.29 -28.61
CA ASP A 148 33.25 29.72 -28.93
C ASP A 148 34.53 30.46 -28.57
N GLN A 149 35.09 30.21 -27.38
CA GLN A 149 36.38 30.79 -26.97
C GLN A 149 37.52 30.37 -27.91
N CYS A 150 37.61 29.08 -28.26
CA CYS A 150 38.61 28.58 -29.18
C CYS A 150 38.48 29.22 -30.58
N SER A 151 37.24 29.42 -31.05
CA SER A 151 36.96 30.08 -32.32
C SER A 151 37.39 31.54 -32.29
N GLN A 152 37.08 32.27 -31.21
CA GLN A 152 37.53 33.66 -31.02
C GLN A 152 39.06 33.77 -30.95
N ASP A 153 39.73 32.85 -30.24
CA ASP A 153 41.19 32.81 -30.15
C ASP A 153 41.85 32.52 -31.50
N LEU A 154 41.26 31.64 -32.32
CA LEU A 154 41.75 31.36 -33.67
C LEU A 154 41.59 32.56 -34.59
N GLU A 155 40.46 33.26 -34.53
CA GLU A 155 40.30 34.52 -35.26
C GLU A 155 41.33 35.56 -34.82
N GLN A 156 41.54 35.71 -33.52
CA GLN A 156 42.51 36.64 -32.96
C GLN A 156 43.92 36.32 -33.47
N LYS A 157 44.36 35.06 -33.35
CA LYS A 157 45.67 34.61 -33.85
C LYS A 157 45.79 34.76 -35.36
N GLY A 158 44.70 34.54 -36.11
CA GLY A 158 44.65 34.77 -37.54
C GLY A 158 44.87 36.24 -37.91
N ARG A 159 44.22 37.16 -37.20
CA ARG A 159 44.42 38.61 -37.33
C ARG A 159 45.87 39.00 -37.01
N ASP A 160 46.42 38.51 -35.90
CA ASP A 160 47.79 38.80 -35.48
C ASP A 160 48.82 38.30 -36.51
N LEU A 161 48.61 37.11 -37.07
CA LEU A 161 49.49 36.51 -38.07
C LEU A 161 49.42 37.26 -39.42
N PHE A 162 48.25 37.77 -39.80
CA PHE A 162 48.09 38.63 -40.96
C PHE A 162 48.86 39.95 -40.79
N ILE A 163 48.75 40.59 -39.63
CA ILE A 163 49.51 41.81 -39.30
C ILE A 163 51.03 41.53 -39.37
N ALA A 164 51.49 40.43 -38.77
CA ALA A 164 52.91 40.05 -38.76
C ALA A 164 53.46 39.74 -40.17
N ARG A 165 52.63 39.22 -41.08
CA ARG A 165 53.01 38.95 -42.47
C ARG A 165 52.99 40.19 -43.35
N SER A 166 52.14 41.17 -43.06
CA SER A 166 52.00 42.41 -43.84
C SER A 166 52.99 43.51 -43.44
N SER A 167 53.74 43.31 -42.35
CA SER A 167 54.75 44.23 -41.82
C SER A 167 56.20 43.84 -42.17
N ARG A 168 56.39 42.87 -43.08
CA ARG A 168 57.64 42.58 -43.80
C ARG A 168 57.54 43.05 -45.24
#